data_AF-A0A953A5N8-F1
#
_entry.id   AF-A0A953A5N8-F1
#
_cell.length_a   1.000
_cell.length_b   1.000
_cell.length_c   1.000
_cell.angle_alpha   90.00
_cell.angle_beta   90.00
_cell.angle_gamma   90.00
#
_symmetry.space_group_name_H-M   'P 1'
#
loop_
_entity.id
_entity.type
_entity.pdbx_description
1 polymer ?
#
loop_
_entity_poly.entity_id
_entity_poly.type
_entity_poly.pdbx_seq_one_letter_code
_entity_poly.pdbx_strand_id
1 'polypeptide(L)'
;MRPTLLRVVVGVGLLVGLIAGVVATTSAAPDDPGQPTLFFPWVPNNDAIAGIAGIHGAITIQNLEVFPVTVTLSDAAGAELTSITLNPRASQTWTAE
;
A
#
# COMPACT_ATOMS: atom_id res chain seq x y z
N MET A 1 -39.60 -13.13 -11.17
CA MET A 1 -38.94 -12.48 -10.03
C MET A 1 -39.46 -11.05 -9.91
N ARG A 2 -39.87 -10.59 -8.72
CA ARG A 2 -40.35 -9.21 -8.52
C ARG A 2 -39.21 -8.22 -8.78
N PRO A 3 -39.43 -7.13 -9.54
CA PRO A 3 -38.38 -6.16 -9.91
C PRO A 3 -37.69 -5.52 -8.69
N THR A 4 -38.38 -5.49 -7.55
CA THR A 4 -37.86 -5.03 -6.26
C THR A 4 -36.72 -5.92 -5.74
N LEU A 5 -36.81 -7.25 -5.92
CA LEU A 5 -35.81 -8.20 -5.44
C LEU A 5 -34.49 -8.05 -6.21
N LEU A 6 -34.58 -7.88 -7.53
CA LEU A 6 -33.42 -7.69 -8.40
C LEU A 6 -32.66 -6.41 -8.03
N ARG A 7 -33.39 -5.31 -7.78
CA ARG A 7 -32.80 -4.03 -7.36
C ARG A 7 -32.10 -4.14 -6.00
N VAL A 8 -32.67 -4.90 -5.07
CA VAL A 8 -32.06 -5.14 -3.76
C VAL A 8 -30.77 -5.96 -3.91
N VAL A 9 -30.79 -7.04 -4.68
CA VAL A 9 -29.59 -7.87 -4.90
C VAL A 9 -28.48 -7.09 -5.60
N VAL A 10 -28.83 -6.29 -6.63
CA VAL A 10 -27.86 -5.44 -7.33
C VAL A 10 -27.31 -4.37 -6.40
N GLY A 11 -28.15 -3.69 -5.61
CA GLY A 11 -27.72 -2.67 -4.65
C GLY A 11 -26.77 -3.24 -3.59
N VAL A 12 -27.08 -4.42 -3.05
CA VAL A 12 -26.22 -5.10 -2.08
C VAL A 12 -24.90 -5.56 -2.72
N GLY A 13 -24.94 -6.12 -3.94
CA GLY A 13 -23.73 -6.51 -4.67
C GLY A 13 -22.80 -5.32 -4.95
N LEU A 14 -23.36 -4.16 -5.30
CA LEU A 14 -22.61 -2.93 -5.51
C LEU A 14 -22.01 -2.39 -4.20
N LEU A 15 -22.76 -2.44 -3.10
CA LEU A 15 -22.29 -2.02 -1.79
C LEU A 15 -21.14 -2.90 -1.29
N VAL A 16 -21.27 -4.22 -1.43
CA VAL A 16 -20.22 -5.18 -1.05
C VAL A 16 -18.99 -5.02 -1.95
N GLY A 17 -19.18 -4.85 -3.27
CA GLY A 17 -18.08 -4.59 -4.21
C GLY A 17 -17.34 -3.29 -3.92
N LEU A 18 -18.06 -2.22 -3.54
CA LEU A 18 -17.47 -0.95 -3.11
C LEU A 18 -16.64 -1.13 -1.84
N ILE A 19 -17.15 -1.86 -0.83
CA ILE A 19 -16.43 -2.05 0.44
C ILE A 19 -15.23 -2.99 0.26
N ALA A 20 -15.35 -4.05 -0.55
CA ALA A 20 -14.27 -4.99 -0.82
C ALA A 20 -13.14 -4.37 -1.66
N GLY A 21 -13.46 -3.48 -2.60
CA GLY A 21 -12.45 -2.70 -3.34
C GLY A 21 -11.80 -1.60 -2.50
N VAL A 22 -12.43 -1.22 -1.38
CA VAL A 22 -11.98 -0.20 -0.41
C VAL A 22 -11.30 -0.84 0.81
N VAL A 23 -10.87 -2.10 0.73
CA VAL A 23 -9.82 -2.62 1.63
C VAL A 23 -8.48 -2.01 1.21
N ALA A 24 -8.42 -0.72 1.47
CA ALA A 24 -7.32 0.14 1.78
C ALA A 24 -5.98 -0.22 1.13
N THR A 25 -5.73 0.35 -0.04
CA THR A 25 -4.42 0.95 -0.28
C THR A 25 -4.25 2.06 0.76
N THR A 26 -3.82 1.72 1.98
CA THR A 26 -3.37 2.71 2.94
C THR A 26 -2.14 3.36 2.33
N SER A 27 -2.32 4.52 1.71
CA SER A 27 -1.17 5.36 1.38
C SER A 27 -0.49 5.68 2.70
N ALA A 28 0.76 5.25 2.88
CA ALA A 28 1.58 5.66 4.00
C ALA A 28 1.76 7.19 3.90
N ALA A 29 0.92 7.93 4.63
CA ALA A 29 1.12 9.35 4.87
C ALA A 29 1.73 9.48 6.28
N PRO A 30 2.66 10.41 6.49
CA PRO A 30 3.13 10.71 7.84
C PRO A 30 1.95 11.13 8.72
N ASP A 31 1.92 10.65 9.97
CA ASP A 31 0.89 11.07 10.95
C ASP A 31 1.00 12.57 11.30
N ASP A 32 2.20 13.16 11.15
CA ASP A 32 2.46 14.60 11.28
C ASP A 32 3.26 15.09 10.05
N PRO A 33 2.77 16.09 9.31
CA PRO A 33 3.50 16.65 8.16
C PRO A 33 4.91 17.11 8.55
N GLY A 34 5.92 16.56 7.86
CA GLY A 34 7.32 16.86 8.10
C GLY A 34 8.08 15.79 8.88
N GLN A 35 7.42 14.71 9.35
CA GLN A 35 8.15 13.55 9.86
C GLN A 35 9.00 12.90 8.76
N PRO A 36 10.27 12.54 9.05
CA PRO A 36 11.16 11.91 8.08
C PRO A 36 10.86 10.43 7.85
N THR A 37 9.81 9.89 8.49
CA THR A 37 9.51 8.46 8.52
C THR A 37 8.11 8.20 7.97
N LEU A 38 7.99 7.18 7.13
CA LEU A 38 6.74 6.67 6.60
C LEU A 38 6.52 5.25 7.12
N PHE A 39 5.33 4.97 7.64
CA PHE A 39 4.97 3.64 8.13
C PHE A 39 4.01 2.94 7.16
N PHE A 40 4.37 1.72 6.77
CA PHE A 40 3.52 0.84 5.96
C PHE A 40 2.92 -0.22 6.90
N PRO A 41 1.59 -0.22 7.13
CA PRO A 41 0.98 -1.11 8.13
C PRO A 41 1.20 -2.59 7.87
N TRP A 42 1.17 -3.00 6.59
CA TRP A 42 1.47 -4.35 6.15
C TRP A 42 1.79 -4.35 4.65
N VAL A 43 2.88 -5.01 4.28
CA VAL A 43 3.27 -5.27 2.89
C VAL A 43 3.31 -6.79 2.72
N PRO A 44 2.45 -7.38 1.88
CA PRO A 44 2.42 -8.82 1.70
C PRO A 44 3.78 -9.37 1.30
N ASN A 45 4.24 -10.45 1.95
CA ASN A 45 5.46 -11.17 1.54
C ASN A 45 5.20 -12.67 1.48
N ASN A 46 5.02 -13.21 0.27
CA ASN A 46 4.63 -14.59 0.03
C ASN A 46 3.37 -15.01 0.82
N ASP A 47 2.46 -14.06 1.03
CA ASP A 47 1.27 -14.23 1.87
C ASP A 47 0.12 -14.87 1.08
N ALA A 48 -0.83 -15.47 1.82
CA ALA A 48 -2.06 -16.01 1.26
C ALA A 48 -3.22 -15.03 1.47
N ILE A 49 -3.72 -14.43 0.39
CA ILE A 49 -4.81 -13.44 0.41
C ILE A 49 -5.99 -13.98 -0.37
N ALA A 50 -7.17 -14.02 0.25
CA ALA A 50 -8.41 -14.50 -0.37
C ALA A 50 -8.29 -15.90 -1.02
N GLY A 51 -7.46 -16.78 -0.45
CA GLY A 51 -7.22 -18.14 -0.96
C GLY A 51 -6.20 -18.22 -2.10
N ILE A 52 -5.57 -17.12 -2.49
CA ILE A 52 -4.48 -17.08 -3.47
C ILE A 52 -3.16 -17.01 -2.69
N ALA A 53 -2.31 -18.03 -2.87
CA ALA A 53 -1.00 -18.09 -2.24
C ALA A 53 0.07 -17.37 -3.09
N GLY A 54 1.17 -16.95 -2.44
CA GLY A 54 2.31 -16.35 -3.11
C GLY A 54 2.07 -14.90 -3.55
N ILE A 55 1.28 -14.14 -2.79
CA ILE A 55 1.09 -12.72 -3.06
C ILE A 55 2.24 -11.92 -2.45
N HIS A 56 2.89 -11.13 -3.31
CA HIS A 56 3.93 -10.19 -2.92
C HIS A 56 3.43 -8.76 -3.11
N GLY A 57 3.70 -7.92 -2.12
CA GLY A 57 3.44 -6.49 -2.15
C GLY A 57 4.65 -5.72 -2.65
N ALA A 58 4.42 -4.45 -2.98
CA ALA A 58 5.50 -3.52 -3.31
C ALA A 58 5.22 -2.15 -2.70
N ILE A 59 6.29 -1.45 -2.32
CA ILE A 59 6.26 -0.06 -1.89
C ILE A 59 6.97 0.80 -2.92
N THR A 60 6.44 1.98 -3.18
CA THR A 60 7.09 2.98 -4.05
C THR A 60 7.27 4.27 -3.27
N ILE A 61 8.52 4.74 -3.17
CA ILE A 61 8.86 6.01 -2.55
C ILE A 61 9.30 6.98 -3.64
N GLN A 62 8.78 8.21 -3.58
CA GLN A 62 9.13 9.28 -4.50
C GLN A 62 9.79 10.42 -3.73
N ASN A 63 10.95 10.86 -4.22
CA ASN A 63 11.56 12.10 -3.79
C ASN A 63 10.86 13.29 -4.47
N LEU A 64 10.08 14.04 -3.70
CA LEU A 64 9.41 15.26 -4.17
C LEU A 64 10.26 16.52 -3.99
N GLU A 65 11.48 16.39 -3.49
CA GLU A 65 12.40 17.50 -3.29
C GLU A 65 13.22 17.80 -4.56
N VAL A 66 13.82 18.99 -4.57
CA VAL A 66 14.75 19.44 -5.62
C VAL A 66 16.20 19.02 -5.37
N PHE A 67 16.46 18.33 -4.25
CA PHE A 67 17.78 17.83 -3.85
C PHE A 67 17.72 16.33 -3.55
N PRO A 68 18.86 15.62 -3.54
CA PRO A 68 18.90 14.20 -3.23
C PRO A 68 18.47 13.90 -1.79
N VAL A 69 17.74 12.80 -1.58
CA VAL A 69 17.28 12.34 -0.25
C VAL A 69 17.75 10.91 -0.04
N THR A 70 18.34 10.63 1.12
CA THR A 70 18.65 9.26 1.54
C THR A 70 17.42 8.62 2.14
N VAL A 71 17.02 7.47 1.60
CA VAL A 71 15.91 6.66 2.09
C VAL A 71 16.47 5.38 2.64
N THR A 72 16.16 5.10 3.90
CA THR A 72 16.44 3.84 4.56
C THR A 72 15.14 3.08 4.75
N LEU A 73 15.11 1.84 4.29
CA LEU A 73 13.99 0.93 4.49
C LEU A 73 14.35 -0.02 5.64
N SER A 74 13.46 -0.09 6.62
CA SER A 74 13.60 -1.00 7.77
C SER A 74 12.40 -1.91 7.88
N ASP A 75 12.59 -3.09 8.45
CA ASP A 75 11.50 -3.99 8.82
C ASP A 75 10.74 -3.48 10.08
N ALA A 76 9.67 -4.17 10.44
CA ALA A 76 8.86 -3.84 11.62
C ALA A 76 9.62 -4.00 12.95
N ALA A 77 10.74 -4.73 12.98
CA ALA A 77 11.62 -4.86 14.14
C ALA A 77 12.68 -3.76 14.19
N GLY A 78 12.73 -2.87 13.17
CA GLY A 78 13.69 -1.78 13.05
C GLY A 78 15.02 -2.18 12.41
N ALA A 79 15.15 -3.40 11.88
CA ALA A 79 16.35 -3.81 11.16
C ALA A 79 16.38 -3.15 9.77
N GLU A 80 17.50 -2.52 9.41
CA GLU A 80 17.70 -1.96 8.08
C GLU A 80 17.75 -3.09 7.04
N LEU A 81 16.88 -3.00 6.03
CA LEU A 81 16.85 -3.88 4.88
C LEU A 81 17.71 -3.32 3.74
N THR A 82 17.62 -2.01 3.49
CA THR A 82 18.41 -1.34 2.45
C THR A 82 18.44 0.18 2.66
N SER A 83 19.45 0.83 2.08
CA SER A 83 19.55 2.29 2.03
C SER A 83 19.99 2.75 0.65
N ILE A 84 19.32 3.76 0.11
CA ILE A 84 19.62 4.34 -1.20
C ILE A 84 19.45 5.86 -1.17
N THR A 85 20.25 6.55 -1.97
CA THR A 85 20.00 7.96 -2.29
C THR A 85 19.09 8.09 -3.50
N LEU A 86 17.90 8.67 -3.30
CA LEU A 86 17.01 9.07 -4.37
C LEU A 86 17.39 10.47 -4.87
N ASN A 87 17.75 10.55 -6.14
CA ASN A 87 17.98 11.82 -6.82
C ASN A 87 16.71 12.72 -6.80
N PRO A 88 16.85 14.03 -7.03
CA PRO A 88 15.71 14.94 -7.12
C PRO A 88 14.66 14.42 -8.08
N ARG A 89 13.39 14.45 -7.69
CA ARG A 89 12.24 14.03 -8.52
C ARG A 89 12.26 12.55 -8.96
N ALA A 90 13.13 11.72 -8.39
CA ALA A 90 13.18 10.29 -8.68
C ALA A 90 12.22 9.50 -7.79
N SER A 91 11.88 8.29 -8.23
CA SER A 91 11.14 7.31 -7.43
C SER A 91 11.82 5.95 -7.50
N GLN A 92 11.65 5.15 -6.46
CA GLN A 92 12.12 3.78 -6.40
C GLN A 92 11.02 2.88 -5.85
N THR A 93 10.94 1.68 -6.43
CA THR A 93 10.01 0.63 -6.01
C THR A 93 10.79 -0.54 -5.43
N TRP A 94 10.30 -1.10 -4.33
CA TRP A 94 10.79 -2.33 -3.73
C TRP A 94 9.65 -3.33 -3.63
N THR A 95 9.90 -4.54 -4.08
CA THR A 95 9.01 -5.69 -3.88
C THR A 95 9.44 -6.42 -2.63
N ALA A 96 8.49 -6.86 -1.82
CA ALA A 96 8.77 -7.77 -0.72
C ALA A 96 9.05 -9.17 -1.29
N GLU A 97 10.21 -9.74 -0.99
CA GLU A 97 10.66 -11.06 -1.44
C GLU A 97 10.98 -11.95 -0.24
#